data_AF-A0AAE3WJ96-F1
#
_entry.id   AF-A0AAE3WJ96-F1
#
_cell.length_a   1.000
_cell.length_b   1.000
_cell.length_c   1.000
_cell.angle_alpha   90.00
_cell.angle_beta   90.00
_cell.angle_gamma   90.00
#
_symmetry.space_group_name_H-M   'P 1'
#
loop_
_entity.id
_entity.type
_entity.pdbx_description
1 polymer ?
#
loop_
_entity_poly.entity_id
_entity_poly.type
_entity_poly.pdbx_seq_one_letter_code
_entity_poly.pdbx_strand_id
1 'polypeptide(L)'
;MTEMATHKPCYGKMFPEVPGPSNSDPKTGKVFSFASESMGLAPPTMRAEHSAAEWDDCLKCEDFDSCYKLSTGKLLLLAAIKGK
;
A
#
# COMPACT_ATOMS: atom_id res chain seq x y z
N MET A 1 9.68 31.65 -2.13
CA MET A 1 9.10 31.11 -3.37
C MET A 1 8.78 29.66 -3.08
N THR A 2 7.52 29.33 -2.82
CA THR A 2 7.12 27.95 -2.48
C THR A 2 6.68 27.29 -3.78
N GLU A 3 7.58 26.50 -4.37
CA GLU A 3 7.26 25.65 -5.52
C GLU A 3 6.11 24.72 -5.12
N MET A 4 4.99 24.78 -5.85
CA MET A 4 3.93 23.78 -5.74
C MET A 4 4.49 22.49 -6.35
N ALA A 5 5.22 21.71 -5.54
CA ALA A 5 5.72 20.40 -5.92
C ALA A 5 4.55 19.57 -6.46
N THR A 6 4.52 19.39 -7.78
CA THR A 6 3.48 18.62 -8.45
C THR A 6 3.87 17.16 -8.27
N HIS A 7 3.36 16.55 -7.21
CA HIS A 7 3.63 15.16 -6.89
C HIS A 7 3.34 14.23 -8.06
N LYS A 8 4.15 13.18 -8.21
CA LYS A 8 3.91 12.13 -9.23
C LYS A 8 2.51 11.50 -9.04
N PRO A 9 1.86 10.98 -10.09
CA PRO A 9 0.53 10.34 -9.99
C PRO A 9 0.46 9.14 -9.03
N CYS A 10 1.61 8.54 -8.70
CA CYS A 10 1.75 7.44 -7.76
C CYS A 10 1.97 7.87 -6.31
N TYR A 11 2.08 9.17 -6.03
CA TYR A 11 2.28 9.70 -4.69
C TYR A 11 1.15 9.26 -3.75
N GLY A 12 1.52 8.74 -2.58
CA GLY A 12 0.57 8.19 -1.62
C GLY A 12 0.03 6.79 -1.96
N LYS A 13 0.47 6.15 -3.06
CA LYS A 13 -0.05 4.85 -3.54
C LYS A 13 0.95 3.70 -3.41
N MET A 14 1.97 3.81 -2.54
CA MET A 14 2.95 2.73 -2.33
C MET A 14 2.31 1.43 -1.84
N PHE A 15 1.24 1.56 -1.04
CA PHE A 15 0.48 0.46 -0.47
C PHE A 15 -0.90 0.37 -1.13
N PRO A 16 -1.51 -0.82 -1.16
CA PRO A 16 -2.84 -0.98 -1.73
C PRO A 16 -3.88 -0.23 -0.90
N GLU A 17 -4.92 0.27 -1.58
CA GLU A 17 -6.10 0.77 -0.88
C GLU A 17 -6.88 -0.41 -0.32
N VAL A 18 -7.36 -0.30 0.92
CA VAL A 18 -7.98 -1.44 1.63
C VAL A 18 -9.49 -1.26 1.80
N PRO A 19 -10.32 -1.51 0.78
CA PRO A 19 -11.76 -1.63 0.95
C PRO A 19 -12.17 -3.10 1.11
N GLY A 20 -12.70 -3.45 2.29
CA GLY A 20 -13.60 -4.60 2.47
C GLY A 20 -13.00 -6.02 2.52
N PRO A 21 -13.84 -7.03 2.81
CA PRO A 21 -13.48 -8.44 2.74
C PRO A 21 -13.12 -8.79 1.30
N SER A 22 -11.93 -9.35 1.15
CA SER A 22 -11.31 -9.72 -0.13
C SER A 22 -12.16 -10.77 -0.83
N ASN A 23 -12.86 -10.37 -1.89
CA ASN A 23 -12.99 -11.28 -3.03
C ASN A 23 -11.58 -11.62 -3.51
N SER A 24 -11.39 -12.80 -4.08
CA SER A 24 -10.12 -13.50 -4.39
C SER A 24 -9.01 -12.74 -5.13
N ASP A 25 -9.18 -11.46 -5.44
CA ASP A 25 -8.23 -10.69 -6.22
C ASP A 25 -7.16 -10.05 -5.34
N PRO A 26 -5.86 -10.20 -5.70
CA PRO A 26 -4.77 -9.53 -5.00
C PRO A 26 -4.95 -8.01 -5.07
N LYS A 27 -4.75 -7.34 -3.92
CA LYS A 27 -4.78 -5.89 -3.83
C LYS A 27 -3.36 -5.36 -4.00
N THR A 28 -3.17 -4.57 -5.04
CA THR A 28 -1.85 -4.09 -5.48
C THR A 28 -1.72 -2.60 -5.28
N GLY A 29 -0.71 -2.18 -4.53
CA GLY A 29 -0.16 -0.82 -4.54
C GLY A 29 0.99 -0.73 -5.53
N LYS A 30 1.67 0.42 -5.59
CA LYS A 30 2.87 0.57 -6.44
C LYS A 30 3.98 -0.40 -6.04
N VAL A 31 4.28 -0.49 -4.75
CA VAL A 31 5.36 -1.35 -4.23
C VAL A 31 4.79 -2.59 -3.56
N PHE A 32 3.88 -2.37 -2.61
CA PHE A 32 3.37 -3.42 -1.74
C PHE A 32 2.05 -3.97 -2.27
N SER A 33 1.87 -5.27 -2.10
CA SER A 33 0.63 -5.97 -2.45
C SER A 33 0.28 -6.96 -1.34
N PHE A 34 -0.99 -7.32 -1.25
CA PHE A 34 -1.40 -8.47 -0.44
C PHE A 34 -2.44 -9.32 -1.15
N ALA A 35 -2.41 -10.61 -0.88
CA ALA A 35 -3.41 -11.56 -1.32
C ALA A 35 -3.99 -12.33 -0.12
N SER A 36 -5.27 -12.68 -0.21
CA SER A 36 -5.95 -13.55 0.73
C SER A 36 -6.11 -14.92 0.09
N GLU A 37 -5.40 -15.92 0.58
CA GLU A 37 -5.56 -17.31 0.15
C GLU A 37 -6.60 -17.98 1.06
N SER A 38 -7.77 -18.34 0.51
CA SER A 38 -8.79 -19.11 1.22
C SER A 38 -8.49 -20.60 1.11
N MET A 39 -8.34 -21.27 2.27
CA MET A 39 -8.14 -22.72 2.34
C MET A 39 -9.40 -23.41 2.86
N GLY A 40 -10.49 -23.32 2.09
CA GLY A 40 -11.77 -23.95 2.41
C GLY A 40 -12.38 -23.43 3.72
N LEU A 41 -12.54 -24.31 4.72
CA LEU A 41 -13.08 -23.97 6.04
C LEU A 41 -12.05 -23.32 6.98
N ALA A 42 -10.76 -23.31 6.61
CA ALA A 42 -9.74 -22.65 7.40
C ALA A 42 -9.82 -21.12 7.24
N PRO A 43 -9.46 -20.35 8.29
CA PRO A 43 -9.28 -18.91 8.15
C PRO A 43 -8.34 -18.59 6.98
N PRO A 44 -8.64 -17.54 6.18
CA PRO A 44 -7.79 -17.16 5.07
C PRO A 44 -6.41 -16.73 5.56
N THR A 45 -5.37 -17.15 4.84
CA THR A 45 -4.01 -16.69 5.10
C THR A 45 -3.75 -15.42 4.29
N MET A 46 -3.25 -14.38 4.95
CA MET A 46 -2.86 -13.14 4.30
C MET A 46 -1.36 -13.21 3.97
N ARG A 47 -1.02 -13.04 2.71
CA ARG A 47 0.38 -12.97 2.24
C ARG A 47 0.68 -11.58 1.72
N ALA A 48 1.72 -10.95 2.27
CA ALA A 48 2.22 -9.66 1.81
C ALA A 48 3.42 -9.86 0.88
N GLU A 49 3.44 -9.11 -0.21
CA GLU A 49 4.50 -9.14 -1.21
C GLU A 49 4.94 -7.72 -1.56
N HIS A 50 6.14 -7.59 -2.13
CA HIS A 50 6.63 -6.32 -2.64
C HIS A 50 7.37 -6.49 -3.97
N SER A 51 7.30 -5.48 -4.82
CA SER A 51 8.11 -5.38 -6.04
C SER A 51 9.42 -4.67 -5.73
N ALA A 52 10.55 -5.39 -5.83
CA ALA A 52 11.88 -4.82 -5.64
C ALA A 52 12.20 -3.71 -6.67
N ALA A 53 11.78 -3.90 -7.93
CA ALA A 53 12.00 -2.91 -8.98
C ALA A 53 11.25 -1.59 -8.71
N GLU A 54 9.99 -1.68 -8.26
CA GLU A 54 9.19 -0.50 -7.91
C GLU A 54 9.70 0.16 -6.63
N TRP A 55 10.23 -0.63 -5.69
CA TRP A 55 10.90 -0.10 -4.51
C TRP A 55 12.15 0.71 -4.88
N ASP A 56 13.00 0.18 -5.77
CA ASP A 56 14.19 0.88 -6.24
C ASP A 56 13.85 2.15 -7.06
N ASP A 57 12.73 2.17 -7.79
CA ASP A 57 12.22 3.39 -8.43
C ASP A 57 11.77 4.42 -7.39
N CYS A 58 11.06 3.97 -6.35
CA CYS A 58 10.64 4.82 -5.24
C CYS A 58 11.83 5.45 -4.50
N LEU A 59 12.93 4.71 -4.27
CA LEU A 59 14.13 5.23 -3.61
C LEU A 59 14.83 6.36 -4.39
N LYS A 60 14.60 6.46 -5.71
CA LYS A 60 15.14 7.53 -6.56
C LYS A 60 14.25 8.77 -6.60
N CYS A 61 13.06 8.72 -5.99
CA CYS A 61 12.11 9.81 -6.00
C CYS A 61 12.43 10.83 -4.89
N GLU A 62 12.43 12.12 -5.23
CA GLU A 62 12.63 13.21 -4.26
C GLU A 62 11.56 13.24 -3.16
N ASP A 63 10.32 12.90 -3.55
CA ASP A 63 9.16 12.80 -2.66
C ASP A 63 9.09 11.49 -1.86
N PHE A 64 10.12 10.63 -1.87
CA PHE A 64 10.05 9.29 -1.28
C PHE A 64 9.61 9.31 0.19
N ASP A 65 10.26 10.13 1.03
CA ASP A 65 10.01 10.16 2.47
C ASP A 65 8.58 10.64 2.79
N SER A 66 8.13 11.71 2.15
CA SER A 66 6.78 12.26 2.32
C SER A 66 5.71 11.31 1.78
N CYS A 67 5.94 10.70 0.62
CA CYS A 67 5.07 9.69 0.01
C CYS A 67 4.92 8.46 0.92
N TYR A 68 6.04 7.93 1.41
CA TYR A 68 6.06 6.77 2.29
C TYR A 68 5.35 7.04 3.62
N LYS A 69 5.61 8.19 4.25
CA LYS A 69 4.94 8.61 5.49
C LYS A 69 3.43 8.75 5.28
N LEU A 70 2.99 9.36 4.18
CA LEU A 70 1.58 9.49 3.87
C LEU A 70 0.90 8.12 3.68
N SER A 71 1.49 7.25 2.85
CA SER A 71 0.90 5.93 2.61
C SER A 71 0.87 5.07 3.88
N THR A 72 1.93 5.10 4.68
CA THR A 72 2.00 4.38 5.96
C THR A 72 0.99 4.95 6.96
N GLY A 73 0.87 6.27 7.07
CA GLY A 73 -0.13 6.93 7.91
C GLY A 73 -1.56 6.52 7.56
N LYS A 74 -1.89 6.42 6.26
CA LYS A 74 -3.19 5.91 5.79
C LYS A 74 -3.44 4.47 6.24
N LEU A 75 -2.44 3.58 6.14
CA LEU A 75 -2.57 2.19 6.60
C LEU A 75 -2.77 2.10 8.11
N LEU A 76 -2.00 2.85 8.90
CA LEU A 76 -2.12 2.87 10.36
C LEU A 76 -3.51 3.34 10.79
N LEU A 77 -4.05 4.37 10.14
CA LEU A 77 -5.42 4.84 10.40
C LEU A 77 -6.45 3.74 10.09
N LEU A 78 -6.33 3.06 8.95
CA LEU A 78 -7.23 1.96 8.58
C LEU A 78 -7.16 0.79 9.55
N ALA A 79 -5.95 0.44 10.01
CA ALA A 79 -5.74 -0.61 11.01
C ALA A 79 -6.39 -0.22 12.35
N ALA A 80 -6.23 1.03 12.79
CA ALA A 80 -6.84 1.52 14.03
C ALA A 80 -8.38 1.53 13.99
N ILE A 81 -8.98 1.77 12.82
CA ILE A 81 -10.45 1.77 12.66
C ILE A 81 -11.00 0.33 12.57
N LYS A 82 -10.28 -0.60 11.95
CA LYS A 82 -10.70 -2.02 11.83
C LYS A 82 -10.50 -2.84 13.11
N GLY A 83 -9.63 -2.42 14.01
CA GLY A 83 -9.39 -3.07 15.30
C GLY A 83 -10.47 -2.80 16.37
N LYS A 84 -11.61 -2.21 15.98
CA LYS A 84 -12.81 -2.01 16.81
C LYS A 84 -13.97 -2.82 16.24
#